data_AF-A0A1H6AZI7-F1
#
_entry.id   AF-A0A1H6AZI7-F1
#
_cell.length_a   1.000
_cell.length_b   1.000
_cell.length_c   1.000
_cell.angle_alpha   90.00
_cell.angle_beta   90.00
_cell.angle_gamma   90.00
#
_symmetry.space_group_name_H-M   'P 1'
#
loop_
_entity.id
_entity.type
_entity.pdbx_description
1 polymer ?
#
loop_
_entity_poly.entity_id
_entity_poly.type
_entity_poly.pdbx_seq_one_letter_code
_entity_poly.pdbx_strand_id
1 'polypeptide(L)'
;MTVLAAVIALVGSLFFALGAALQQFEAVGTAKPGLLALLRRPRWLLGGASILAGGGLHIVALGLGPLTIVQPMGVASLLFALPLAATLHGRRPSRKELAAAGVVAAGLIGLVLLVPESTGPTVLAPDGVLMLLGVSGVAAVLLFAGSKAASPAGRAALLATSSGVLYGATATLMRVLVDGAWNWWYLLALPIPALLALMMLQRAYAVGHFGVSFASLQIADPLTAVAFGALLLGEPLPTGILPIAAALLTAAGTVALARTSPLEAH
;
A
#
# COMPACT_ATOMS: atom_id res chain seq x y z
N MET A 1 -10.15 1.06 20.93
CA MET A 1 -9.91 -0.06 19.99
C MET A 1 -8.95 0.35 18.88
N THR A 2 -8.98 1.61 18.42
CA THR A 2 -8.04 2.19 17.45
C THR A 2 -6.55 1.95 17.69
N VAL A 3 -6.04 2.17 18.90
CA VAL A 3 -4.60 1.94 19.17
C VAL A 3 -4.23 0.46 18.95
N LEU A 4 -5.11 -0.47 19.36
CA LEU A 4 -4.89 -1.89 19.15
C LEU A 4 -4.93 -2.24 17.64
N ALA A 5 -5.90 -1.68 16.89
CA ALA A 5 -5.95 -1.83 15.44
C ALA A 5 -4.67 -1.31 14.76
N ALA A 6 -4.18 -0.14 15.18
CA ALA A 6 -2.95 0.44 14.67
C ALA A 6 -1.72 -0.43 14.98
N VAL A 7 -1.61 -0.99 16.19
CA VAL A 7 -0.51 -1.91 16.56
C VAL A 7 -0.55 -3.18 15.72
N ILE A 8 -1.73 -3.78 15.52
CA ILE A 8 -1.88 -4.99 14.70
C ILE A 8 -1.50 -4.69 13.24
N ALA A 9 -1.97 -3.57 12.68
CA ALA A 9 -1.60 -3.14 11.34
C ALA A 9 -0.10 -2.82 11.21
N LEU A 10 0.53 -2.27 12.26
CA LEU A 10 1.96 -2.03 12.28
C LEU A 10 2.75 -3.34 12.24
N VAL A 11 2.32 -4.38 12.95
CA VAL A 11 2.90 -5.73 12.83
C VAL A 11 2.69 -6.27 11.42
N GLY A 12 1.48 -6.12 10.84
CA GLY A 12 1.23 -6.51 9.44
C GLY A 12 2.13 -5.81 8.43
N SER A 13 2.47 -4.54 8.70
CA SER A 13 3.36 -3.74 7.86
C SER A 13 4.81 -4.23 7.88
N LEU A 14 5.27 -4.87 8.96
CA LEU A 14 6.56 -5.58 8.98
C LEU A 14 6.55 -6.75 7.99
N PHE A 15 5.48 -7.54 7.95
CA PHE A 15 5.33 -8.63 6.99
C PHE A 15 5.25 -8.11 5.54
N PHE A 16 4.54 -7.00 5.30
CA PHE A 16 4.57 -6.34 3.99
C PHE A 16 5.97 -5.91 3.58
N ALA A 17 6.76 -5.32 4.49
CA ALA A 17 8.13 -4.93 4.21
C ALA A 17 9.01 -6.13 3.83
N LEU A 18 8.95 -7.21 4.60
CA LEU A 18 9.68 -8.44 4.34
C LEU A 18 9.28 -9.06 2.99
N GLY A 19 7.99 -9.18 2.74
CA GLY A 19 7.50 -9.80 1.51
C GLY A 19 7.77 -8.97 0.26
N ALA A 20 7.63 -7.65 0.35
CA ALA A 20 7.98 -6.74 -0.74
C ALA A 20 9.48 -6.83 -1.09
N ALA A 21 10.37 -6.88 -0.09
CA ALA A 21 11.80 -7.05 -0.30
C ALA A 21 12.12 -8.38 -1.03
N LEU A 22 11.51 -9.48 -0.61
CA LEU A 22 11.68 -10.79 -1.25
C LEU A 22 11.16 -10.83 -2.68
N GLN A 23 9.99 -10.25 -2.94
CA GLN A 23 9.42 -10.21 -4.30
C GLN A 23 10.19 -9.27 -5.23
N GLN A 24 10.63 -8.11 -4.73
CA GLN A 24 11.46 -7.17 -5.47
C GLN A 24 12.74 -7.83 -5.97
N PHE A 25 13.45 -8.55 -5.09
CA PHE A 25 14.71 -9.22 -5.41
C PHE A 25 14.57 -10.12 -6.65
N GLU A 26 13.48 -10.89 -6.72
CA GLU A 26 13.20 -11.79 -7.84
C GLU A 26 12.68 -11.05 -9.09
N ALA A 27 11.94 -9.96 -8.92
CA ALA A 27 11.39 -9.18 -10.03
C ALA A 27 12.48 -8.45 -10.85
N VAL A 28 13.48 -7.89 -10.19
CA VAL A 28 14.60 -7.18 -10.86
C VAL A 28 15.55 -8.16 -11.55
N GLY A 29 15.77 -9.34 -10.98
CA GLY A 29 16.69 -10.34 -11.52
C GLY A 29 16.20 -11.10 -12.77
N THR A 30 15.03 -10.76 -13.33
CA THR A 30 14.44 -11.50 -14.47
C THR A 30 14.20 -10.61 -15.69
N ALA A 31 14.82 -10.96 -16.82
CA ALA A 31 14.74 -10.18 -18.07
C ALA A 31 13.31 -10.10 -18.68
N LYS A 32 12.37 -10.93 -18.21
CA LYS A 32 10.94 -10.92 -18.62
C LYS A 32 10.05 -11.35 -17.44
N PRO A 33 9.59 -10.42 -16.58
CA PRO A 33 8.87 -10.73 -15.34
C PRO A 33 7.38 -10.95 -15.63
N GLY A 34 7.08 -12.06 -16.30
CA GLY A 34 5.72 -12.60 -16.28
C GLY A 34 5.42 -13.16 -14.90
N LEU A 35 4.23 -12.90 -14.35
CA LEU A 35 3.82 -13.41 -13.04
C LEU A 35 3.99 -14.93 -12.94
N LEU A 36 3.75 -15.66 -14.03
CA LEU A 36 3.96 -17.11 -14.14
C LEU A 36 5.42 -17.56 -13.94
N ALA A 37 6.39 -16.74 -14.34
CA ALA A 37 7.80 -17.04 -14.12
C ALA A 37 8.18 -16.85 -12.64
N LEU A 38 7.60 -15.82 -12.00
CA LEU A 38 7.81 -15.52 -10.59
C LEU A 38 7.19 -16.59 -9.66
N LEU A 39 6.06 -17.20 -10.06
CA LEU A 39 5.45 -18.32 -9.33
C LEU A 39 6.36 -19.55 -9.18
N ARG A 40 7.43 -19.65 -9.98
CA ARG A 40 8.43 -20.73 -9.87
C ARG A 40 9.58 -20.38 -8.93
N ARG A 41 9.62 -19.18 -8.36
CA ARG A 41 10.70 -18.69 -7.50
C ARG A 41 10.32 -18.87 -6.02
N PRO A 42 11.01 -19.73 -5.25
CA PRO A 42 10.62 -20.01 -3.87
C PRO A 42 10.71 -18.76 -2.97
N ARG A 43 11.70 -17.88 -3.20
CA ARG A 43 11.81 -16.60 -2.47
C ARG A 43 10.63 -15.67 -2.75
N TRP A 44 10.17 -15.62 -4.01
CA TRP A 44 8.98 -14.85 -4.39
C TRP A 44 7.72 -15.40 -3.70
N LEU A 45 7.58 -16.73 -3.65
CA LEU A 45 6.46 -17.39 -2.94
C LEU A 45 6.50 -17.13 -1.43
N LEU A 46 7.67 -17.19 -0.80
CA LEU A 46 7.85 -16.80 0.61
C LEU A 46 7.48 -15.34 0.83
N GLY A 47 7.86 -14.46 -0.11
CA GLY A 47 7.46 -13.05 -0.07
C GLY A 47 5.95 -12.88 -0.19
N GLY A 48 5.31 -13.63 -1.08
CA GLY A 48 3.85 -13.68 -1.21
C GLY A 48 3.17 -14.18 0.06
N ALA A 49 3.67 -15.25 0.67
CA ALA A 49 3.15 -15.77 1.94
C ALA A 49 3.29 -14.74 3.08
N SER A 50 4.42 -14.03 3.13
CA SER A 50 4.62 -12.92 4.08
C SER A 50 3.60 -11.80 3.85
N ILE A 51 3.40 -11.36 2.60
CA ILE A 51 2.38 -10.35 2.26
C ILE A 51 0.97 -10.83 2.64
N LEU A 52 0.64 -12.09 2.39
CA LEU A 52 -0.67 -12.64 2.78
C LEU A 52 -0.86 -12.65 4.31
N ALA A 53 0.18 -12.99 5.07
CA ALA A 53 0.14 -12.91 6.53
C ALA A 53 -0.04 -11.47 7.02
N GLY A 54 0.70 -10.50 6.44
CA GLY A 54 0.53 -9.08 6.71
C GLY A 54 -0.87 -8.56 6.36
N GLY A 55 -1.40 -9.00 5.21
CA GLY A 55 -2.76 -8.73 4.78
C GLY A 55 -3.79 -9.28 5.76
N GLY A 56 -3.60 -10.51 6.25
CA GLY A 56 -4.42 -11.10 7.31
C GLY A 56 -4.46 -10.25 8.58
N LEU A 57 -3.32 -9.71 9.02
CA LEU A 57 -3.27 -8.79 10.16
C LEU A 57 -3.98 -7.47 9.87
N HIS A 58 -3.86 -6.92 8.66
CA HIS A 58 -4.64 -5.74 8.27
C HIS A 58 -6.14 -6.00 8.26
N ILE A 59 -6.59 -7.18 7.82
CA ILE A 59 -8.00 -7.60 7.87
C ILE A 59 -8.49 -7.62 9.33
N VAL A 60 -7.71 -8.22 10.24
CA VAL A 60 -8.02 -8.22 11.68
C VAL A 60 -8.08 -6.79 12.23
N ALA A 61 -7.14 -5.92 11.83
CA ALA A 61 -7.12 -4.52 12.25
C ALA A 61 -8.35 -3.76 11.75
N LEU A 62 -8.85 -4.02 10.54
CA LEU A 62 -10.08 -3.42 10.02
C LEU A 62 -11.31 -3.80 10.85
N GLY A 63 -11.34 -5.01 11.42
CA GLY A 63 -12.39 -5.41 12.36
C GLY A 63 -12.37 -4.65 13.70
N LEU A 64 -11.30 -3.90 14.00
CA LEU A 64 -11.07 -3.23 15.27
C LEU A 64 -10.96 -1.70 15.17
N GLY A 65 -10.81 -1.16 13.96
CA GLY A 65 -10.63 0.28 13.73
C GLY A 65 -10.89 0.68 12.27
N PRO A 66 -11.07 1.97 11.99
CA PRO A 66 -11.51 2.45 10.69
C PRO A 66 -10.46 2.29 9.59
N LEU A 67 -10.90 2.22 8.32
CA LEU A 67 -10.01 2.12 7.16
C LEU A 67 -9.05 3.31 7.11
N THR A 68 -9.52 4.51 7.49
CA THR A 68 -8.74 5.75 7.58
C THR A 68 -7.53 5.69 8.51
N ILE A 69 -7.48 4.75 9.47
CA ILE A 69 -6.32 4.52 10.35
C ILE A 69 -5.47 3.35 9.87
N VAL A 70 -6.11 2.24 9.48
CA VAL A 70 -5.40 1.02 9.09
C VAL A 70 -4.59 1.20 7.81
N GLN A 71 -5.10 1.97 6.83
CA GLN A 71 -4.44 2.15 5.54
C GLN A 71 -3.12 2.93 5.65
N PRO A 72 -3.07 4.10 6.33
CA PRO A 72 -1.79 4.77 6.58
C PRO A 72 -0.76 3.89 7.29
N MET A 73 -1.16 2.92 8.13
CA MET A 73 -0.18 2.02 8.76
C MET A 73 0.59 1.19 7.74
N GLY A 74 0.00 0.87 6.58
CA GLY A 74 0.74 0.24 5.47
C GLY A 74 1.99 1.02 5.05
N VAL A 75 1.97 2.35 5.20
CA VAL A 75 3.13 3.24 4.98
C VAL A 75 4.28 2.93 5.94
N ALA A 76 3.97 2.49 7.17
CA ALA A 76 4.96 2.13 8.18
C ALA A 76 5.85 0.94 7.76
N SER A 77 5.46 0.17 6.75
CA SER A 77 6.35 -0.85 6.16
C SER A 77 7.68 -0.25 5.70
N LEU A 78 7.72 1.04 5.33
CA LEU A 78 8.96 1.79 5.06
C LEU A 78 9.94 1.78 6.24
N LEU A 79 9.41 1.94 7.45
CA LEU A 79 10.20 2.01 8.68
C LEU A 79 10.91 0.68 8.96
N PHE A 80 10.31 -0.43 8.51
CA PHE A 80 10.89 -1.77 8.60
C PHE A 80 11.74 -2.14 7.38
N ALA A 81 11.36 -1.67 6.20
CA ALA A 81 12.10 -1.91 4.96
C ALA A 81 13.49 -1.27 5.01
N LEU A 82 13.61 -0.09 5.61
CA LEU A 82 14.89 0.62 5.73
C LEU A 82 15.97 -0.21 6.47
N PRO A 83 15.79 -0.65 7.73
CA PRO A 83 16.79 -1.44 8.43
C PRO A 83 17.02 -2.79 7.74
N LEU A 84 15.98 -3.42 7.20
CA LEU A 84 16.11 -4.67 6.45
C LEU A 84 16.98 -4.50 5.20
N ALA A 85 16.76 -3.45 4.42
CA ALA A 85 17.57 -3.15 3.24
C ALA A 85 19.01 -2.84 3.63
N ALA A 86 19.23 -2.07 4.70
CA ALA A 86 20.58 -1.76 5.17
C ALA A 86 21.35 -3.02 5.60
N THR A 87 20.73 -3.92 6.36
CA THR A 87 21.38 -5.17 6.81
C THR A 87 21.67 -6.11 5.65
N LEU A 88 20.76 -6.24 4.68
CA LEU A 88 20.98 -7.06 3.48
C LEU A 88 22.15 -6.57 2.63
N HIS A 89 22.43 -5.27 2.64
CA HIS A 89 23.57 -4.67 1.92
C HIS A 89 24.82 -4.52 2.80
N GLY A 90 24.84 -5.12 4.01
CA GLY A 90 26.00 -5.06 4.91
C GLY A 90 26.33 -3.65 5.42
N ARG A 91 25.37 -2.72 5.38
CA ARG A 91 25.55 -1.32 5.78
C ARG A 91 24.66 -0.94 6.96
N ARG A 92 24.91 0.24 7.53
CA ARG A 92 23.99 0.88 8.49
C ARG A 92 23.10 1.90 7.76
N PRO A 93 21.87 2.16 8.24
CA PRO A 93 21.05 3.26 7.75
C PRO A 93 21.78 4.60 7.95
N SER A 94 21.74 5.46 6.95
CA SER A 94 22.32 6.80 7.02
C SER A 94 21.47 7.72 7.90
N ARG A 95 22.06 8.82 8.39
CA ARG A 95 21.33 9.83 9.16
C ARG A 95 20.15 10.44 8.39
N LYS A 96 20.28 10.59 7.07
CA LYS A 96 19.21 11.11 6.21
C LYS A 96 18.03 10.13 6.12
N GLU A 97 18.32 8.85 5.96
CA GLU A 97 17.30 7.80 5.94
C GLU A 97 16.57 7.71 7.29
N LEU A 98 17.31 7.77 8.41
CA LEU A 98 16.71 7.77 9.75
C LEU A 98 15.86 9.02 10.00
N ALA A 99 16.30 10.20 9.54
CA ALA A 99 15.51 11.43 9.65
C ALA A 99 14.21 11.32 8.84
N ALA A 100 14.27 10.84 7.59
CA ALA A 100 13.09 10.64 6.76
C ALA A 100 12.12 9.61 7.35
N ALA A 101 12.64 8.50 7.90
CA ALA A 101 11.84 7.52 8.65
C ALA A 101 11.17 8.15 9.88
N GLY A 102 11.89 9.01 10.63
CA GLY A 102 11.32 9.76 11.75
C GLY A 102 10.17 10.69 11.33
N VAL A 103 10.28 11.35 10.17
CA VAL A 103 9.22 12.19 9.59
C VAL A 103 7.98 11.36 9.24
N VAL A 104 8.16 10.20 8.61
CA VAL A 104 7.05 9.26 8.33
C VAL A 104 6.37 8.83 9.63
N ALA A 105 7.14 8.40 10.63
CA ALA A 105 6.63 7.96 11.92
C ALA A 105 5.83 9.06 12.63
N ALA A 106 6.34 10.30 12.65
CA ALA A 106 5.66 11.44 13.24
C ALA A 106 4.32 11.74 12.57
N GLY A 107 4.27 11.72 11.22
CA GLY A 107 3.02 11.91 10.48
C GLY A 107 1.99 10.79 10.76
N LEU A 108 2.45 9.53 10.81
CA LEU A 108 1.59 8.39 11.12
C LEU A 108 1.03 8.43 12.55
N ILE A 109 1.85 8.80 13.53
CA ILE A 109 1.40 9.03 14.91
C ILE A 109 0.35 10.15 14.93
N GLY A 110 0.61 11.25 14.23
CA GLY A 110 -0.35 12.35 14.10
C GLY A 110 -1.69 11.89 13.53
N LEU A 111 -1.68 11.08 12.47
CA LEU A 111 -2.91 10.52 11.90
C LEU A 111 -3.66 9.64 12.91
N VAL A 112 -2.98 8.71 13.59
CA VAL A 112 -3.63 7.82 14.58
C VAL A 112 -4.29 8.61 15.71
N LEU A 113 -3.68 9.71 16.15
CA LEU A 113 -4.19 10.53 17.25
C LEU A 113 -5.32 11.49 16.84
N LEU A 114 -5.42 11.82 15.55
CA LEU A 114 -6.32 12.86 15.05
C LEU A 114 -7.50 12.32 14.22
N VAL A 115 -7.44 11.06 13.80
CA VAL A 115 -8.52 10.44 13.02
C VAL A 115 -9.71 10.11 13.93
N PRO A 116 -10.93 10.59 13.59
CA PRO A 116 -12.13 10.24 14.34
C PRO A 116 -12.40 8.73 14.33
N GLU A 117 -12.94 8.23 15.43
CA GLU A 117 -13.50 6.88 15.49
C GLU A 117 -14.72 6.80 14.54
N SER A 118 -14.78 5.75 13.72
CA SER A 118 -15.98 5.43 12.95
C SER A 118 -16.88 4.51 13.78
N THR A 119 -18.17 4.85 13.91
CA THR A 119 -19.12 4.16 14.80
C THR A 119 -20.29 3.47 14.08
N GLY A 120 -20.18 3.22 12.77
CA GLY A 120 -21.22 2.54 11.99
C GLY A 120 -20.69 1.34 11.18
N PRO A 121 -21.56 0.36 10.86
CA PRO A 121 -21.20 -0.71 9.94
C PRO A 121 -20.94 -0.13 8.55
N THR A 122 -19.80 -0.47 7.94
CA THR A 122 -19.53 -0.07 6.55
C THR A 122 -20.22 -1.03 5.59
N VAL A 123 -21.22 -0.52 4.87
CA VAL A 123 -21.95 -1.26 3.85
C VAL A 123 -21.84 -0.54 2.53
N LEU A 124 -21.58 -1.29 1.47
CA LEU A 124 -21.58 -0.78 0.10
C LEU A 124 -22.68 -1.48 -0.69
N ALA A 125 -23.49 -0.73 -1.41
CA ALA A 125 -24.48 -1.29 -2.31
C ALA A 125 -23.81 -1.76 -3.62
N PRO A 126 -24.44 -2.65 -4.42
CA PRO A 126 -23.83 -3.19 -5.64
C PRO A 126 -23.41 -2.12 -6.66
N ASP A 127 -24.19 -1.05 -6.79
CA ASP A 127 -23.86 0.14 -7.59
C ASP A 127 -22.61 0.85 -7.08
N GLY A 128 -22.44 0.97 -5.76
CA GLY A 128 -21.22 1.47 -5.14
C GLY A 128 -20.00 0.61 -5.44
N VAL A 129 -20.14 -0.72 -5.50
CA VAL A 129 -19.06 -1.64 -5.91
C VAL A 129 -18.71 -1.46 -7.38
N LEU A 130 -19.71 -1.36 -8.26
CA LEU A 130 -19.48 -1.09 -9.68
C LEU A 130 -18.79 0.27 -9.89
N MET A 131 -19.17 1.29 -9.13
CA MET A 131 -18.53 2.60 -9.20
C MET A 131 -17.08 2.52 -8.72
N LEU A 132 -16.82 1.84 -7.60
CA LEU A 132 -15.47 1.61 -7.08
C LEU A 132 -14.58 0.89 -8.10
N LEU A 133 -15.03 -0.23 -8.66
CA LEU A 133 -14.28 -1.02 -9.63
C LEU A 133 -14.15 -0.29 -10.98
N GLY A 134 -15.18 0.43 -11.40
CA GLY A 134 -15.18 1.21 -12.64
C GLY A 134 -14.19 2.37 -12.57
N VAL A 135 -14.25 3.18 -11.52
CA VAL A 135 -13.36 4.35 -11.32
C VAL A 135 -11.91 3.89 -11.15
N SER A 136 -11.65 2.92 -10.27
CA SER A 136 -10.30 2.40 -10.06
C SER A 136 -9.74 1.70 -11.32
N GLY A 137 -10.58 0.95 -12.04
CA GLY A 137 -10.22 0.30 -13.30
C GLY A 137 -9.89 1.30 -14.41
N VAL A 138 -10.72 2.32 -14.62
CA VAL A 138 -10.45 3.39 -15.60
C VAL A 138 -9.16 4.14 -15.25
N ALA A 139 -8.99 4.53 -13.99
CA ALA A 139 -7.76 5.17 -13.53
C ALA A 139 -6.52 4.29 -13.78
N ALA A 140 -6.59 3.00 -13.47
CA ALA A 140 -5.52 2.05 -13.72
C ALA A 140 -5.17 1.92 -15.22
N VAL A 141 -6.19 1.86 -16.09
CA VAL A 141 -5.99 1.80 -17.55
C VAL A 141 -5.32 3.09 -18.06
N LEU A 142 -5.76 4.26 -17.61
CA LEU A 142 -5.17 5.54 -18.01
C LEU A 142 -3.71 5.68 -17.54
N LEU A 143 -3.43 5.31 -16.29
CA LEU A 143 -2.07 5.29 -15.74
C LEU A 143 -1.17 4.31 -16.49
N PHE A 144 -1.67 3.12 -16.81
CA PHE A 144 -0.96 2.13 -17.61
C PHE A 144 -0.67 2.65 -19.02
N ALA A 145 -1.65 3.28 -19.68
CA ALA A 145 -1.48 3.86 -21.01
C ALA A 145 -0.41 4.98 -20.98
N GLY A 146 -0.50 5.90 -20.02
CA GLY A 146 0.52 6.95 -19.82
C GLY A 146 1.92 6.40 -19.56
N SER A 147 2.03 5.25 -18.87
CA SER A 147 3.33 4.62 -18.58
C SER A 147 4.09 4.16 -19.83
N LYS A 148 3.41 4.03 -20.98
CA LYS A 148 4.02 3.61 -22.25
C LYS A 148 4.87 4.71 -22.90
N ALA A 149 4.54 5.97 -22.66
CA ALA A 149 5.24 7.13 -23.22
C ALA A 149 6.18 7.82 -22.21
N ALA A 150 6.20 7.35 -20.95
CA ALA A 150 6.97 7.96 -19.88
C ALA A 150 8.45 7.55 -19.89
N SER A 151 9.30 8.36 -19.26
CA SER A 151 10.68 7.98 -18.91
C SER A 151 10.69 6.73 -18.01
N PRO A 152 11.81 5.99 -17.85
CA PRO A 152 11.86 4.80 -17.00
C PRO A 152 11.36 5.06 -15.57
N ALA A 153 11.83 6.13 -14.91
CA ALA A 153 11.34 6.51 -13.59
C ALA A 153 9.84 6.87 -13.60
N GLY A 154 9.37 7.63 -14.61
CA GLY A 154 7.95 8.00 -14.74
C GLY A 154 7.06 6.79 -15.01
N ARG A 155 7.52 5.82 -15.80
CA ARG A 155 6.84 4.55 -16.04
C ARG A 155 6.72 3.74 -14.76
N ALA A 156 7.79 3.64 -13.98
CA ALA A 156 7.79 2.96 -12.70
C ALA A 156 6.79 3.60 -11.72
N ALA A 157 6.79 4.93 -11.64
CA ALA A 157 5.83 5.70 -10.85
C ALA A 157 4.38 5.42 -11.28
N LEU A 158 4.05 5.59 -12.57
CA LEU A 158 2.69 5.43 -13.09
C LEU A 158 2.15 4.00 -12.90
N LEU A 159 2.98 2.98 -13.14
CA LEU A 159 2.60 1.58 -12.90
C LEU A 159 2.36 1.31 -11.41
N ALA A 160 3.20 1.83 -10.53
CA ALA A 160 3.02 1.67 -9.09
C ALA A 160 1.84 2.47 -8.54
N THR A 161 1.57 3.68 -9.05
CA THR A 161 0.35 4.44 -8.76
C THR A 161 -0.88 3.68 -9.21
N SER A 162 -0.84 3.06 -10.41
CA SER A 162 -1.93 2.19 -10.87
C SER A 162 -2.16 1.01 -9.94
N SER A 163 -1.08 0.40 -9.42
CA SER A 163 -1.19 -0.63 -8.40
C SER A 163 -1.80 -0.11 -7.11
N GLY A 164 -1.38 1.07 -6.64
CA GLY A 164 -1.90 1.67 -5.41
C GLY A 164 -3.39 1.98 -5.52
N VAL A 165 -3.86 2.52 -6.64
CA VAL A 165 -5.30 2.74 -6.86
C VAL A 165 -6.10 1.44 -6.76
N LEU A 166 -5.60 0.36 -7.36
CA LEU A 166 -6.26 -0.95 -7.33
C LEU A 166 -6.16 -1.64 -5.96
N TYR A 167 -5.05 -1.49 -5.23
CA TYR A 167 -4.95 -1.97 -3.86
C TYR A 167 -5.84 -1.18 -2.90
N GLY A 168 -5.97 0.14 -3.07
CA GLY A 168 -6.87 0.95 -2.27
C GLY A 168 -8.32 0.55 -2.47
N ALA A 169 -8.71 0.29 -3.74
CA ALA A 169 -10.00 -0.32 -4.07
C ALA A 169 -10.20 -1.70 -3.41
N THR A 170 -9.17 -2.55 -3.43
CA THR A 170 -9.17 -3.86 -2.76
C THR A 170 -9.39 -3.70 -1.25
N ALA A 171 -8.70 -2.75 -0.62
CA ALA A 171 -8.80 -2.47 0.80
C ALA A 171 -10.20 -1.97 1.21
N THR A 172 -10.83 -1.11 0.39
CA THR A 172 -12.21 -0.69 0.61
C THR A 172 -13.19 -1.87 0.49
N LEU A 173 -13.04 -2.74 -0.51
CA LEU A 173 -13.86 -3.95 -0.61
C LEU A 173 -13.65 -4.89 0.58
N MET A 174 -12.40 -5.03 1.04
CA MET A 174 -12.07 -5.81 2.22
C MET A 174 -12.74 -5.24 3.47
N ARG A 175 -12.76 -3.91 3.62
CA ARG A 175 -13.44 -3.23 4.72
C ARG A 175 -14.93 -3.59 4.77
N VAL A 176 -15.60 -3.51 3.63
CA VAL A 176 -17.01 -3.88 3.51
C VAL A 176 -17.24 -5.36 3.77
N LEU A 177 -16.33 -6.24 3.33
CA LEU A 177 -16.43 -7.68 3.57
C LEU A 177 -16.36 -8.02 5.07
N VAL A 178 -15.44 -7.36 5.79
CA VAL A 178 -15.22 -7.55 7.23
C VAL A 178 -16.43 -7.11 8.05
N ASP A 179 -17.02 -5.96 7.73
CA ASP A 179 -18.21 -5.44 8.44
C ASP A 179 -19.52 -6.10 7.97
N GLY A 180 -19.62 -6.48 6.70
CA GLY A 180 -20.83 -6.91 6.01
C GLY A 180 -21.10 -8.43 6.01
N ALA A 181 -20.56 -9.16 6.98
CA ALA A 181 -20.84 -10.58 7.22
C ALA A 181 -20.44 -11.56 6.10
N TRP A 182 -19.34 -11.32 5.37
CA TRP A 182 -18.75 -12.30 4.43
C TRP A 182 -19.63 -12.71 3.24
N ASN A 183 -20.31 -11.75 2.60
CA ASN A 183 -21.12 -12.06 1.42
C ASN A 183 -20.28 -12.65 0.26
N TRP A 184 -20.73 -13.76 -0.32
CA TRP A 184 -19.97 -14.57 -1.29
C TRP A 184 -19.57 -13.81 -2.55
N TRP A 185 -20.38 -12.85 -3.02
CA TRP A 185 -20.05 -12.09 -4.23
C TRP A 185 -18.89 -11.11 -4.00
N TYR A 186 -18.71 -10.59 -2.77
CA TYR A 186 -17.51 -9.83 -2.41
C TYR A 186 -16.26 -10.70 -2.44
N LEU A 187 -16.36 -11.96 -2.01
CA LEU A 187 -15.25 -12.92 -2.08
C LEU A 187 -14.81 -13.20 -3.51
N LEU A 188 -15.72 -13.10 -4.49
CA LEU A 188 -15.40 -13.23 -5.91
C LEU A 188 -14.89 -11.92 -6.53
N ALA A 189 -15.41 -10.77 -6.10
CA ALA A 189 -15.01 -9.47 -6.62
C ALA A 189 -13.63 -9.04 -6.11
N LEU A 190 -13.31 -9.31 -4.85
CA LEU A 190 -12.11 -8.85 -4.15
C LEU A 190 -10.78 -9.29 -4.82
N PRO A 191 -10.62 -10.54 -5.30
CA PRO A 191 -9.38 -10.95 -5.97
C PRO A 191 -9.08 -10.18 -7.25
N ILE A 192 -10.09 -9.62 -7.94
CA ILE A 192 -9.92 -8.98 -9.25
C ILE A 192 -9.00 -7.74 -9.16
N PRO A 193 -9.34 -6.68 -8.38
CA PRO A 193 -8.45 -5.54 -8.24
C PRO A 193 -7.13 -5.91 -7.57
N ALA A 194 -7.12 -6.87 -6.63
CA ALA A 194 -5.90 -7.30 -5.94
C ALA A 194 -4.87 -7.94 -6.88
N LEU A 195 -5.31 -8.81 -7.79
CA LEU A 195 -4.45 -9.48 -8.77
C LEU A 195 -3.97 -8.51 -9.86
N LEU A 196 -4.84 -7.59 -10.31
CA LEU A 196 -4.45 -6.55 -11.25
C LEU A 196 -3.44 -5.58 -10.63
N ALA A 197 -3.64 -5.19 -9.37
CA ALA A 197 -2.69 -4.39 -8.60
C ALA A 197 -1.33 -5.09 -8.54
N LEU A 198 -1.30 -6.35 -8.11
CA LEU A 198 -0.08 -7.16 -8.06
C LEU A 198 0.62 -7.20 -9.42
N MET A 199 -0.13 -7.42 -10.51
CA MET A 199 0.44 -7.44 -11.86
C MET A 199 1.07 -6.09 -12.24
N MET A 200 0.43 -4.96 -11.91
CA MET A 200 1.00 -3.63 -12.16
C MET A 200 2.24 -3.38 -11.29
N LEU A 201 2.21 -3.82 -10.03
CA LEU A 201 3.34 -3.68 -9.10
C LEU A 201 4.57 -4.46 -9.56
N GLN A 202 4.39 -5.73 -9.97
CA GLN A 202 5.51 -6.51 -10.50
C GLN A 202 6.09 -5.87 -11.76
N ARG A 203 5.24 -5.28 -12.63
CA ARG A 203 5.71 -4.52 -13.80
C ARG A 203 6.43 -3.24 -13.41
N ALA A 204 6.06 -2.58 -12.30
CA ALA A 204 6.76 -1.40 -11.80
C ALA A 204 8.15 -1.77 -11.25
N TYR A 205 8.23 -2.82 -10.41
CA TYR A 205 9.50 -3.32 -9.88
C TYR A 205 10.47 -3.78 -10.97
N ALA A 206 9.94 -4.39 -12.03
CA ALA A 206 10.70 -4.77 -13.21
C ALA A 206 11.39 -3.60 -13.95
N VAL A 207 10.95 -2.35 -13.74
CA VAL A 207 11.58 -1.17 -14.34
C VAL A 207 12.91 -0.81 -13.64
N GLY A 208 13.19 -1.40 -12.47
CA GLY A 208 14.44 -1.19 -11.73
C GLY A 208 14.48 0.08 -10.88
N HIS A 209 13.44 0.91 -10.92
CA HIS A 209 13.34 2.15 -10.12
C HIS A 209 12.49 1.90 -8.86
N PHE A 210 13.02 1.09 -7.94
CA PHE A 210 12.23 0.64 -6.78
C PHE A 210 11.84 1.78 -5.86
N GLY A 211 12.76 2.70 -5.50
CA GLY A 211 12.42 3.81 -4.60
C GLY A 211 11.22 4.61 -5.12
N VAL A 212 11.20 4.90 -6.43
CA VAL A 212 10.10 5.58 -7.10
C VAL A 212 8.80 4.76 -7.08
N SER A 213 8.88 3.48 -7.46
CA SER A 213 7.73 2.57 -7.46
C SER A 213 7.13 2.45 -6.05
N PHE A 214 7.98 2.20 -5.06
CA PHE A 214 7.58 1.99 -3.69
C PHE A 214 6.94 3.25 -3.11
N ALA A 215 7.55 4.44 -3.24
CA ALA A 215 6.92 5.68 -2.78
C ALA A 215 5.57 5.96 -3.47
N SER A 216 5.49 5.72 -4.78
CA SER A 216 4.25 5.95 -5.54
C SER A 216 3.13 5.04 -5.06
N LEU A 217 3.42 3.76 -4.79
CA LEU A 217 2.48 2.81 -4.20
C LEU A 217 2.04 3.26 -2.80
N GLN A 218 3.00 3.56 -1.92
CA GLN A 218 2.75 3.89 -0.51
C GLN A 218 1.97 5.20 -0.32
N ILE A 219 1.93 6.06 -1.34
CA ILE A 219 1.10 7.27 -1.34
C ILE A 219 -0.26 6.98 -1.98
N ALA A 220 -0.28 6.36 -3.16
CA ALA A 220 -1.51 6.18 -3.93
C ALA A 220 -2.51 5.22 -3.25
N ASP A 221 -2.01 4.16 -2.62
CA ASP A 221 -2.83 3.15 -1.94
C ASP A 221 -3.68 3.74 -0.80
N PRO A 222 -3.08 4.32 0.27
CA PRO A 222 -3.87 4.86 1.36
C PRO A 222 -4.73 6.06 0.94
N LEU A 223 -4.28 6.90 0.00
CA LEU A 223 -5.11 8.01 -0.50
C LEU A 223 -6.36 7.50 -1.20
N THR A 224 -6.22 6.45 -2.03
CA THR A 224 -7.37 5.87 -2.74
C THR A 224 -8.33 5.21 -1.76
N ALA A 225 -7.80 4.42 -0.81
CA ALA A 225 -8.62 3.75 0.19
C ALA A 225 -9.37 4.74 1.10
N VAL A 226 -8.70 5.81 1.55
CA VAL A 226 -9.31 6.88 2.35
C VAL A 226 -10.37 7.64 1.55
N ALA A 227 -10.09 7.96 0.28
CA ALA A 227 -11.06 8.64 -0.59
C ALA A 227 -12.33 7.79 -0.78
N PHE A 228 -12.19 6.50 -1.07
CA PHE A 228 -13.34 5.61 -1.18
C PHE A 228 -14.02 5.35 0.16
N GLY A 229 -13.28 5.24 1.26
CA GLY A 229 -13.85 5.15 2.61
C GLY A 229 -14.76 6.34 2.92
N ALA A 230 -14.29 7.55 2.63
CA ALA A 230 -15.08 8.77 2.84
C ALA A 230 -16.28 8.87 1.89
N LEU A 231 -16.06 8.68 0.59
CA LEU A 231 -17.08 8.93 -0.43
C LEU A 231 -18.13 7.83 -0.54
N LEU A 232 -17.75 6.57 -0.29
CA LEU A 232 -18.60 5.39 -0.53
C LEU A 232 -19.07 4.72 0.75
N LEU A 233 -18.24 4.73 1.79
CA LEU A 233 -18.56 4.10 3.07
C LEU A 233 -19.04 5.11 4.11
N GLY A 234 -18.95 6.41 3.81
CA GLY A 234 -19.30 7.48 4.75
C GLY A 234 -18.38 7.54 5.97
N GLU A 235 -17.15 7.01 5.87
CA GLU A 235 -16.20 7.10 6.98
C GLU A 235 -15.80 8.57 7.23
N PRO A 236 -15.79 9.01 8.49
CA PRO A 236 -15.44 10.38 8.82
C PRO A 236 -13.99 10.66 8.42
N LEU A 237 -13.80 11.71 7.63
CA LEU A 237 -12.47 12.25 7.40
C LEU A 237 -12.06 13.12 8.59
N PRO A 238 -10.79 13.08 8.99
CA PRO A 238 -10.30 14.00 9.99
C PRO A 238 -10.33 15.44 9.43
N THR A 239 -11.07 16.32 10.09
CA THR A 239 -11.22 17.72 9.69
C THR A 239 -10.23 18.62 10.41
N GLY A 240 -9.70 19.63 9.72
CA GLY A 240 -8.80 20.64 10.28
C GLY A 240 -7.38 20.58 9.72
N ILE A 241 -6.56 21.55 10.14
CA ILE A 241 -5.20 21.71 9.59
C ILE A 241 -4.22 20.63 10.07
N LEU A 242 -4.38 20.12 11.30
CA LEU A 242 -3.45 19.16 11.89
C LEU A 242 -3.46 17.79 11.19
N PRO A 243 -4.61 17.16 10.89
CA PRO A 243 -4.64 15.91 10.13
C PRO A 243 -4.08 16.06 8.71
N ILE A 244 -4.38 17.17 8.04
CA ILE A 244 -3.84 17.47 6.72
C ILE A 244 -2.32 17.60 6.80
N ALA A 245 -1.81 18.34 7.79
CA ALA A 245 -0.38 18.47 8.02
C ALA A 245 0.27 17.10 8.32
N ALA A 246 -0.37 16.24 9.12
CA ALA A 246 0.12 14.90 9.42
C ALA A 246 0.20 14.02 8.15
N ALA A 247 -0.84 14.04 7.30
CA ALA A 247 -0.85 13.33 6.03
C ALA A 247 0.24 13.83 5.07
N LEU A 248 0.39 15.15 4.94
CA LEU A 248 1.44 15.76 4.14
C LEU A 248 2.84 15.44 4.67
N LEU A 249 3.01 15.41 6.00
CA LEU A 249 4.26 15.04 6.65
C LEU A 249 4.62 13.58 6.36
N THR A 250 3.65 12.66 6.45
CA THR A 250 3.85 11.26 6.07
C THR A 250 4.26 11.14 4.59
N ALA A 251 3.54 11.80 3.68
CA ALA A 251 3.86 11.76 2.25
C ALA A 251 5.25 12.35 1.94
N ALA A 252 5.59 13.49 2.54
CA ALA A 252 6.89 14.12 2.39
C ALA A 252 8.03 13.23 2.92
N GLY A 253 7.82 12.61 4.09
CA GLY A 253 8.75 11.63 4.66
C GLY A 253 8.94 10.42 3.74
N THR A 254 7.86 9.90 3.15
CA THR A 254 7.91 8.77 2.20
C THR A 254 8.73 9.13 0.96
N VAL A 255 8.48 10.31 0.37
CA VAL A 255 9.25 10.80 -0.79
C VAL A 255 10.71 11.02 -0.43
N ALA A 256 11.00 11.62 0.73
CA ALA A 256 12.36 11.83 1.19
C ALA A 256 13.10 10.51 1.38
N LEU A 257 12.46 9.54 2.04
CA LEU A 257 13.03 8.23 2.31
C LEU A 257 13.36 7.50 1.00
N ALA A 258 12.42 7.47 0.05
CA ALA A 258 12.62 6.86 -1.27
C ALA A 258 13.74 7.50 -2.10
N ARG A 259 14.01 8.80 -1.93
CA ARG A 259 15.13 9.49 -2.59
C ARG A 259 16.47 9.27 -1.90
N THR A 260 16.46 9.06 -0.59
CA THR A 260 17.69 8.94 0.21
C THR A 260 18.18 7.51 0.37
N SER A 261 17.29 6.52 0.22
CA SER A 261 17.68 5.13 0.29
C SER A 261 18.15 4.65 -1.07
N PRO A 262 19.39 4.11 -1.18
CA PRO A 262 19.80 3.34 -2.35
C PRO A 262 19.01 2.03 -2.35
N LEU A 263 17.78 2.09 -2.83
CA LEU A 263 16.95 0.92 -3.10
C LEU A 263 17.08 0.49 -4.57
N GLU A 264 17.92 1.20 -5.33
CA GLU A 264 18.30 0.86 -6.69
C GLU A 264 19.35 -0.24 -6.62
N ALA A 265 19.04 -1.40 -7.20
CA ALA A 265 20.03 -2.43 -7.41
C ALA A 265 21.00 -1.94 -8.50
N HIS A 266 22.29 -1.85 -8.16
CA HIS A 266 23.36 -1.72 -9.15
C HIS A 266 23.62 -3.07 -9.82
#